data_AF-A0A3N9UIW0-F1
#
_entry.id   AF-A0A3N9UIW0-F1
#
_cell.length_a   1.000
_cell.length_b   1.000
_cell.length_c   1.000
_cell.angle_alpha   90.00
_cell.angle_beta   90.00
_cell.angle_gamma   90.00
#
_symmetry.space_group_name_H-M   'P 1'
#
loop_
_entity.id
_entity.type
_entity.pdbx_description
1 polymer ?
#
loop_
_entity_poly.entity_id
_entity_poly.type
_entity_poly.pdbx_seq_one_letter_code
_entity_poly.pdbx_strand_id
1 'polypeptide(L)' 'MTRTLQEQLVEKGLSKKPLKKRKQKRRSRNNDSKMSRKDIEELMGIRRPTYKRNKGAIRQK' A
#
# COMPACT_ATOMS: atom_id res chain seq x y z
N MET A 1 -36.80 11.93 26.13
CA MET A 1 -35.83 11.80 25.02
C MET A 1 -36.32 12.66 23.87
N THR A 2 -35.70 13.80 23.60
CA THR A 2 -36.07 14.69 22.48
C THR A 2 -35.43 14.17 21.19
N ARG A 3 -36.23 14.00 20.13
CA ARG A 3 -35.72 13.63 18.79
C ARG A 3 -35.03 14.83 18.17
N THR A 4 -33.91 14.60 17.48
CA THR A 4 -33.18 15.70 16.82
C THR A 4 -33.87 16.10 15.52
N LEU A 5 -33.73 17.36 15.10
CA LEU A 5 -34.26 17.85 13.82
C LEU A 5 -33.78 16.98 12.63
N GLN A 6 -32.53 16.51 12.70
CA GLN A 6 -31.94 15.66 11.69
C GLN A 6 -32.67 14.31 11.56
N GLU A 7 -33.13 13.72 12.67
CA GLU A 7 -33.91 12.48 12.64
C GLU A 7 -35.29 12.70 12.00
N GLN A 8 -35.95 13.82 12.31
CA GLN A 8 -37.25 14.16 11.73
C GLN A 8 -37.18 14.39 10.23
N LEU A 9 -36.15 15.09 9.76
CA LEU A 9 -35.93 15.34 8.33
C LEU A 9 -35.66 14.05 7.55
N VAL A 10 -34.96 13.10 8.18
CA VAL A 10 -34.74 11.77 7.60
C VAL A 10 -36.03 10.94 7.57
N GLU A 11 -36.82 10.96 8.64
CA GLU A 11 -38.10 10.24 8.73
C GLU A 11 -39.11 10.73 7.68
N LYS A 12 -39.13 12.05 7.41
CA LYS A 12 -39.96 12.66 6.36
C LYS A 12 -39.41 12.52 4.94
N GLY A 13 -38.27 11.84 4.77
CA GLY A 13 -37.66 11.63 3.46
C GLY A 13 -37.02 12.88 2.83
N LEU A 14 -36.90 13.97 3.59
CA LEU A 14 -36.30 15.23 3.15
C LEU A 14 -34.76 15.21 3.22
N SER A 15 -34.18 14.23 3.93
CA SER A 15 -32.73 14.08 4.06
C SER A 15 -32.31 12.61 4.04
N LYS A 16 -31.17 12.31 3.41
CA LYS A 16 -30.61 10.95 3.34
C LYS A 16 -29.73 10.68 4.56
N LYS A 17 -29.89 9.52 5.21
CA LYS A 17 -29.00 9.09 6.29
C LYS A 17 -27.56 9.00 5.78
N PRO A 18 -26.55 9.50 6.53
CA PRO A 18 -25.17 9.35 6.12
C PRO A 18 -24.81 7.86 6.07
N LEU A 19 -24.54 7.36 4.86
CA LEU A 19 -24.02 6.01 4.68
C LEU A 19 -22.66 5.93 5.39
N LYS A 20 -22.56 5.08 6.42
CA LYS A 20 -21.27 4.75 7.06
C LYS A 20 -20.32 4.26 5.96
N LYS A 21 -19.32 5.07 5.61
CA LYS A 21 -18.32 4.70 4.60
C LYS A 21 -17.59 3.45 5.07
N ARG A 22 -17.91 2.28 4.51
CA ARG A 22 -17.11 1.06 4.70
C ARG A 22 -15.72 1.38 4.16
N LYS A 23 -14.69 1.30 5.02
CA LYS A 23 -13.29 1.45 4.60
C LYS A 23 -13.00 0.34 3.59
N GLN A 24 -13.05 0.66 2.29
CA GLN A 24 -12.57 -0.24 1.26
C GLN A 24 -11.08 -0.43 1.51
N LYS A 25 -10.67 -1.68 1.79
CA LYS A 25 -9.26 -2.07 1.83
C LYS A 25 -8.73 -1.80 0.42
N ARG A 26 -8.00 -0.69 0.25
CA ARG A 26 -7.40 -0.30 -1.03
C ARG A 26 -6.49 -1.45 -1.47
N ARG A 27 -6.98 -2.33 -2.37
CA ARG A 27 -6.12 -3.22 -3.13
C ARG A 27 -5.27 -2.29 -4.00
N SER A 28 -3.96 -2.25 -3.76
CA SER A 28 -3.03 -1.39 -4.48
C SER A 28 -3.02 -1.80 -5.95
N ARG A 29 -3.84 -1.12 -6.76
CA ARG A 29 -4.00 -1.37 -8.20
C ARG A 29 -2.80 -0.94 -9.06
N ASN A 30 -1.69 -0.52 -8.45
CA ASN A 30 -0.56 0.13 -9.14
C ASN A 30 0.80 -0.48 -8.76
N ASN A 31 0.91 -1.79 -8.52
CA ASN A 31 2.22 -2.40 -8.29
C ASN A 31 2.92 -2.86 -9.58
N ASP A 32 2.22 -2.89 -10.72
CA ASP A 32 2.82 -3.36 -11.98
C ASP A 32 3.94 -2.44 -12.50
N SER A 33 3.97 -1.17 -12.05
CA SER A 33 4.99 -0.17 -12.42
C SER A 33 5.96 0.17 -11.29
N LYS A 34 5.82 -0.43 -10.11
CA LYS A 34 6.72 -0.19 -8.97
C LYS A 34 7.68 -1.36 -8.83
N MET A 35 8.92 -1.14 -9.27
CA MET A 35 10.02 -2.03 -8.93
C MET A 35 10.17 -2.14 -7.41
N SER A 36 10.48 -3.34 -6.93
CA SER A 36 10.83 -3.53 -5.53
C SER A 36 12.10 -2.77 -5.21
N ARG A 37 12.29 -2.38 -3.95
CA ARG A 37 13.55 -1.79 -3.48
C ARG A 37 14.74 -2.67 -3.85
N LYS A 38 14.57 -3.99 -3.79
CA LYS A 38 15.61 -4.96 -4.16
C LYS A 38 15.98 -4.85 -5.65
N ASP A 39 14.98 -4.74 -6.52
CA ASP A 39 15.18 -4.64 -7.98
C ASP A 39 15.85 -3.31 -8.35
N ILE A 40 15.48 -2.22 -7.66
CA ILE A 40 16.15 -0.92 -7.79
C ILE A 40 17.62 -1.03 -7.36
N GLU A 41 17.89 -1.63 -6.20
CA GLU A 41 19.26 -1.79 -5.71
C GLU A 41 20.13 -2.68 -6.62
N GLU A 42 19.53 -3.68 -7.26
CA GLU A 42 20.19 -4.54 -8.25
C GLU A 42 20.47 -3.78 -9.56
N LEU A 43 19.47 -3.06 -10.08
CA LEU A 43 19.60 -2.21 -11.27
C LEU A 43 20.68 -1.13 -11.09
N MET A 44 20.72 -0.49 -9.92
CA MET A 44 21.72 0.54 -9.58
C MET A 44 23.10 -0.04 -9.26
N GLY A 45 23.25 -1.38 -9.29
CA GLY A 45 24.51 -2.06 -9.00
C GLY A 45 24.95 -1.99 -7.54
N ILE A 46 24.06 -1.60 -6.62
CA ILE A 46 24.32 -1.54 -5.17
C ILE A 46 24.56 -2.95 -4.63
N ARG A 47 23.82 -3.94 -5.14
CA ARG A 47 23.93 -5.36 -4.75
C ARG A 47 24.86 -6.16 -5.65
N ARG A 48 25.91 -5.54 -6.20
CA ARG A 48 26.89 -6.26 -7.03
C ARG A 48 27.63 -7.32 -6.20
N PRO A 49 27.61 -8.60 -6.60
CA PRO A 49 28.44 -9.61 -5.97
C PRO A 49 29.91 -9.25 -6.20
N THR A 50 30.66 -9.15 -5.12
CA THR A 50 32.12 -8.96 -5.19
C THR A 50 32.79 -10.31 -5.00
N TYR A 51 33.88 -10.56 -5.73
CA TYR A 51 34.59 -11.82 -5.68
C TYR A 51 36.01 -11.61 -5.18
N LYS A 52 36.50 -12.53 -4.36
CA LYS A 52 37.87 -12.58 -3.87
C LYS A 52 38.46 -13.97 -4.09
N ARG A 53 39.78 -14.02 -4.29
CA ARG A 53 40.50 -15.29 -4.26
C ARG A 53 40.66 -15.74 -2.81
N ASN A 54 40.30 -16.99 -2.53
CA ASN A 54 40.50 -17.64 -1.24
C ASN A 54 41.01 -19.06 -1.48
N LYS A 55 42.25 -19.34 -1.04
CA LYS A 55 42.94 -20.63 -1.21
C LYS A 55 42.92 -21.13 -2.67
N GLY A 56 43.23 -20.25 -3.63
CA GLY A 56 43.28 -20.60 -5.06
C GLY A 56 41.93 -20.63 -5.78
N ALA A 57 40.81 -20.66 -5.06
CA ALA A 57 39.47 -20.60 -5.65
C ALA A 57 38.90 -19.16 -5.63
N ILE A 58 38.11 -18.80 -6.64
CA ILE A 58 37.33 -17.56 -6.65
C ILE A 58 36.07 -17.79 -5.82
N ARG A 59 35.85 -16.96 -4.80
CA ARG A 59 34.65 -17.00 -3.94
C ARG A 59 34.01 -15.63 -3.88
N GLN A 60 32.69 -15.58 -3.81
CA GLN A 60 31.99 -14.35 -3.49
C GLN A 60 32.41 -13.89 -2.07
N LYS A 61 32.71 -12.60 -1.92
CA LYS A 61 33.12 -11.98 -0.66
C LYS A 61 31.91 -11.72 0.22
#